data_AF-A0A814TZS2-F1
#
_entry.id   AF-A0A814TZS2-F1
#
_cell.length_a   1.000
_cell.length_b   1.000
_cell.length_c   1.000
_cell.angle_alpha   90.00
_cell.angle_beta   90.00
_cell.angle_gamma   90.00
#
_symmetry.space_group_name_H-M   'P 1'
#
loop_
_entity.id
_entity.type
_entity.pdbx_description
1 polymer ?
#
loop_
_entity_poly.entity_id
_entity_poly.type
_entity_poly.pdbx_seq_one_letter_code
_entity_poly.pdbx_strand_id
1 'polypeptide(L)'
;MILEECPIPSNIDWWRGTCSNDTLYLSSAEWGSSIYEFDLRSTFQFVKTWHTPITCEKDEIICDLKYNNGFLAIPIFNKHKEQSRLDLRLSTTLDCIWTINIHGCCCRCCSINGVD
;
A
#
# COMPACT_ATOMS: atom_id res chain seq x y z
N MET A 1 -21.41 -24.00 -2.44
CA MET A 1 -20.27 -23.15 -2.82
C MET A 1 -19.07 -23.69 -2.07
N ILE A 2 -18.08 -24.23 -2.78
CA ILE A 2 -16.80 -24.62 -2.18
C ILE A 2 -15.95 -23.35 -2.23
N LEU A 3 -15.48 -22.89 -1.08
CA LEU A 3 -14.53 -21.78 -1.02
C LEU A 3 -13.14 -22.37 -1.23
N GLU A 4 -12.43 -21.89 -2.25
CA GLU A 4 -11.04 -22.23 -2.46
C GLU A 4 -10.16 -21.42 -1.50
N GLU A 5 -9.05 -22.02 -1.06
CA GLU A 5 -8.08 -21.31 -0.23
C GLU A 5 -7.32 -20.28 -1.08
N CYS A 6 -7.18 -19.07 -0.53
CA CYS A 6 -6.39 -18.03 -1.17
C CYS A 6 -4.90 -18.41 -1.06
N PRO A 7 -4.12 -18.41 -2.16
CA PRO A 7 -2.71 -18.80 -2.11
C PRO A 7 -1.80 -17.72 -1.51
N ILE A 8 -2.36 -16.58 -1.09
CA ILE A 8 -1.64 -15.54 -0.39
C ILE A 8 -1.25 -16.05 1.02
N PRO A 9 0.02 -15.94 1.43
CA PRO A 9 0.48 -16.49 2.70
C PRO A 9 -0.28 -15.93 3.90
N SER A 10 -0.74 -16.81 4.79
CA SER A 10 -1.44 -16.44 6.03
C SER A 10 -0.50 -16.17 7.20
N ASN A 11 0.81 -16.34 7.02
CA ASN A 11 1.82 -16.09 8.05
C ASN A 11 2.28 -14.62 8.11
N ILE A 12 1.74 -13.77 7.24
CA ILE A 12 1.97 -12.33 7.24
C ILE A 12 0.69 -11.66 7.75
N ASP A 13 0.83 -10.78 8.73
CA ASP A 13 -0.28 -9.93 9.16
C ASP A 13 -0.53 -8.86 8.10
N TRP A 14 -1.57 -9.07 7.29
CA TRP A 14 -1.98 -8.15 6.24
C TRP A 14 -2.79 -6.97 6.82
N TRP A 15 -2.48 -5.76 6.38
CA TRP A 15 -3.09 -4.53 6.91
C TRP A 15 -4.06 -3.88 5.92
N ARG A 16 -3.57 -3.54 4.73
CA ARG A 16 -4.33 -2.81 3.70
C ARG A 16 -4.00 -3.39 2.34
N GLY A 17 -4.88 -3.13 1.39
CA GLY A 17 -4.67 -3.56 0.02
C GLY A 17 -5.44 -2.73 -0.98
N THR A 18 -4.97 -2.76 -2.20
CA THR A 18 -5.62 -2.19 -3.38
C THR A 18 -5.25 -3.04 -4.58
N CYS A 19 -6.03 -2.96 -5.65
CA CYS A 19 -5.72 -3.64 -6.89
C CYS A 19 -5.80 -2.70 -8.10
N SER A 20 -4.97 -2.98 -9.10
CA SER A 20 -5.24 -2.61 -10.49
C SER A 20 -6.16 -3.67 -11.13
N ASN A 21 -6.23 -3.69 -12.46
CA ASN A 21 -6.94 -4.74 -13.19
C ASN A 21 -6.26 -6.11 -13.10
N ASP A 22 -4.95 -6.12 -12.84
CA ASP A 22 -4.08 -7.28 -12.99
C ASP A 22 -3.14 -7.52 -11.81
N THR A 23 -3.04 -6.56 -10.91
CA THR A 23 -2.09 -6.61 -9.79
C THR A 23 -2.83 -6.33 -8.50
N LEU A 24 -2.55 -7.14 -7.48
CA LEU A 24 -2.93 -6.89 -6.10
C LEU A 24 -1.71 -6.40 -5.33
N TYR A 25 -1.89 -5.29 -4.63
CA TYR A 25 -0.92 -4.73 -3.70
C TYR A 25 -1.43 -4.92 -2.27
N LEU A 26 -0.62 -5.51 -1.40
CA LEU A 26 -0.93 -5.67 0.02
C LEU A 26 0.17 -5.07 0.90
N SER A 27 -0.18 -4.42 2.00
CA SER A 27 0.79 -3.94 2.99
C SER A 27 0.82 -4.81 4.24
N SER A 28 1.99 -4.97 4.87
CA SER A 28 2.12 -5.61 6.18
C SER A 28 1.69 -4.69 7.33
N ALA A 29 1.22 -5.29 8.43
CA ALA A 29 0.71 -4.64 9.63
C ALA A 29 1.81 -4.33 10.66
N GLU A 30 2.88 -3.67 10.22
CA GLU A 30 4.05 -3.43 11.07
C GLU A 30 4.65 -2.03 10.83
N TRP A 31 5.47 -1.57 11.79
CA TRP A 31 6.32 -0.39 11.61
C TRP A 31 7.41 -0.70 10.58
N GLY A 32 7.65 0.22 9.64
CA GLY A 32 8.42 -0.06 8.43
C GLY A 32 7.65 -0.96 7.47
N SER A 33 6.35 -0.73 7.33
CA SER A 33 5.44 -1.60 6.55
C SER A 33 6.00 -1.90 5.16
N SER A 34 5.93 -3.17 4.77
CA SER A 34 6.31 -3.64 3.44
C SER A 34 5.09 -3.61 2.50
N ILE A 35 5.32 -3.54 1.19
CA ILE A 35 4.28 -3.68 0.15
C ILE A 35 4.61 -4.92 -0.69
N TYR A 36 3.64 -5.79 -0.87
CA TYR A 36 3.73 -7.02 -1.65
C TYR A 36 2.90 -6.86 -2.92
N GLU A 37 3.45 -7.35 -4.02
CA GLU A 37 2.81 -7.38 -5.33
C GLU A 37 2.48 -8.82 -5.72
N PHE A 38 1.23 -9.03 -6.14
CA PHE A 38 0.73 -10.31 -6.65
C PHE A 38 0.03 -10.13 -7.99
N ASP A 39 0.22 -11.07 -8.91
CA ASP A 39 -0.48 -11.11 -10.20
C ASP A 39 -1.85 -11.77 -10.03
N LEU A 40 -2.91 -11.02 -10.30
CA LEU A 40 -4.30 -11.46 -10.24
C LEU A 40 -4.67 -12.43 -11.36
N ARG A 41 -3.99 -12.36 -12.52
CA ARG A 41 -4.28 -13.21 -13.69
C ARG A 41 -3.81 -14.64 -13.47
N SER A 42 -2.81 -14.82 -12.61
CA SER A 42 -2.13 -16.09 -12.34
C SER A 42 -2.47 -16.65 -10.95
N THR A 43 -3.71 -16.45 -10.48
CA THR A 43 -4.19 -16.93 -9.17
C THR A 43 -3.37 -16.35 -8.01
N PHE A 44 -3.20 -15.02 -7.98
CA PHE A 44 -2.44 -14.32 -6.94
C PHE A 44 -0.99 -14.79 -6.82
N GLN A 45 -0.33 -15.08 -7.94
CA GLN A 45 1.08 -15.44 -7.94
C GLN A 45 1.91 -14.28 -7.40
N PHE A 46 2.79 -14.56 -6.43
CA PHE A 46 3.72 -13.57 -5.91
C PHE A 46 4.65 -13.03 -7.00
N VAL A 47 4.76 -11.70 -7.10
CA VAL A 47 5.64 -11.02 -8.06
C VAL A 47 6.89 -10.51 -7.35
N LYS A 48 6.72 -9.64 -6.35
CA LYS A 48 7.83 -9.03 -5.58
C LYS A 48 7.35 -8.39 -4.29
N THR A 49 8.31 -7.98 -3.46
CA THR A 49 8.09 -7.20 -2.25
C THR A 49 8.99 -5.98 -2.24
N TRP A 50 8.46 -4.86 -1.76
CA TRP A 50 9.24 -3.70 -1.36
C TRP A 50 9.24 -3.57 0.16
N HIS A 51 10.40 -3.18 0.69
CA HIS A 51 10.63 -3.00 2.12
C HIS A 51 11.08 -1.57 2.41
N THR A 52 11.07 -1.19 3.68
CA THR A 52 11.75 0.02 4.17
C THR A 52 13.23 0.06 3.74
N PRO A 53 13.77 1.23 3.33
CA PRO A 53 13.14 2.56 3.32
C PRO A 53 12.37 2.90 2.03
N ILE A 54 12.22 1.95 1.11
CA ILE A 54 11.54 2.21 -0.17
C ILE A 54 10.05 2.46 0.08
N THR A 55 9.40 1.70 0.95
CA THR A 55 7.96 1.84 1.24
C THR A 55 7.66 3.00 2.20
N CYS A 56 8.25 2.96 3.38
CA CYS A 56 8.20 4.00 4.40
C CYS A 56 9.41 3.88 5.33
N GLU A 57 9.63 4.85 6.20
CA GLU A 57 10.70 4.79 7.21
C GLU A 57 10.40 3.75 8.29
N LYS A 58 11.42 3.36 9.07
CA LYS A 58 11.31 2.31 10.10
C LYS A 58 10.31 2.62 11.21
N ASP A 59 10.09 3.90 11.49
CA ASP A 59 9.17 4.41 12.52
C ASP A 59 7.81 4.84 11.93
N GLU A 60 7.55 4.46 10.68
CA GLU A 60 6.36 4.79 9.94
C GLU A 60 5.49 3.56 9.66
N ILE A 61 4.20 3.79 9.46
CA ILE A 61 3.25 2.75 9.08
C ILE A 61 2.39 3.20 7.90
N ILE A 62 2.16 2.30 6.96
CA ILE A 62 1.22 2.51 5.86
C ILE A 62 -0.21 2.42 6.41
N CYS A 63 -0.95 3.51 6.31
CA CYS A 63 -2.29 3.61 6.87
C CYS A 63 -3.37 3.14 5.90
N ASP A 64 -3.12 3.28 4.59
CA ASP A 64 -3.98 2.85 3.50
C ASP A 64 -3.19 2.69 2.19
N LEU A 65 -3.79 2.03 1.21
CA LEU A 65 -3.28 1.94 -0.16
C LEU A 65 -4.43 2.20 -1.14
N LYS A 66 -4.22 3.08 -2.11
CA LYS A 66 -5.18 3.28 -3.22
C LYS A 66 -4.46 3.35 -4.55
N TYR A 67 -4.88 2.48 -5.46
CA TYR A 67 -4.41 2.46 -6.84
C TYR A 67 -5.30 3.32 -7.73
N ASN A 68 -4.68 4.06 -8.65
CA ASN A 68 -5.35 4.69 -9.79
C ASN A 68 -4.36 4.95 -10.92
N ASN A 69 -4.69 4.53 -12.14
CA ASN A 69 -3.96 4.87 -13.37
C ASN A 69 -2.43 4.78 -13.27
N GLY A 70 -1.91 3.70 -12.69
CA GLY A 70 -0.47 3.48 -12.54
C GLY A 70 0.18 4.14 -11.32
N PHE A 71 -0.59 4.80 -10.47
CA PHE A 71 -0.13 5.40 -9.23
C PHE A 71 -0.70 4.72 -7.99
N LEU A 72 0.05 4.78 -6.90
CA LEU A 72 -0.37 4.41 -5.56
C LEU A 72 -0.37 5.66 -4.68
N ALA A 73 -1.52 6.00 -4.13
CA ALA A 73 -1.63 6.94 -3.03
C ALA A 73 -1.50 6.20 -1.71
N ILE A 74 -0.55 6.65 -0.89
CA ILE A 74 -0.10 5.96 0.32
C ILE A 74 -0.11 6.97 1.47
N PRO A 75 -1.17 7.02 2.29
CA PRO A 75 -1.14 7.71 3.57
C PRO A 75 -0.19 6.97 4.52
N ILE A 76 0.76 7.70 5.11
CA ILE A 76 1.79 7.21 6.01
C ILE A 76 1.70 7.99 7.31
N PHE A 77 1.83 7.30 8.44
CA PHE A 77 1.91 7.92 9.77
C PHE A 77 3.28 7.65 10.39
N ASN A 78 3.92 8.71 10.90
CA ASN A 78 5.17 8.64 11.65
C ASN A 78 4.87 8.74 13.15
N LYS A 79 5.26 7.70 13.91
CA LYS A 79 4.98 7.62 15.34
C LYS A 79 5.71 8.68 16.16
N HIS A 80 6.97 8.97 15.82
CA HIS A 80 7.82 9.86 16.62
C HIS A 80 7.47 11.33 16.41
N LYS A 81 7.07 11.70 15.19
CA LYS A 81 6.68 13.06 14.84
C LYS A 81 5.20 13.33 15.09
N GLU A 82 4.41 12.29 15.32
CA GLU A 82 2.94 12.36 15.39
C GLU A 82 2.34 13.06 14.16
N GLN A 83 2.91 12.79 12.99
CA GLN A 83 2.57 13.43 11.73
C GLN A 83 2.20 12.40 10.68
N SER A 84 1.22 12.75 9.86
CA SER A 84 0.88 11.98 8.67
C SER A 84 1.24 12.74 7.40
N ARG A 85 1.63 11.97 6.39
CA ARG A 85 1.79 12.44 5.02
C ARG A 85 1.03 11.55 4.06
N LEU A 86 0.70 12.11 2.90
CA LEU A 86 0.20 11.37 1.76
C LEU A 86 1.28 11.43 0.67
N ASP A 87 1.74 10.25 0.26
CA ASP A 87 2.66 10.11 -0.86
C ASP A 87 1.88 9.62 -2.08
N LEU A 88 2.11 10.24 -3.24
CA LEU A 88 1.73 9.67 -4.53
C LEU A 88 2.97 9.07 -5.19
N ARG A 89 2.90 7.78 -5.51
CA ARG A 89 4.05 7.02 -6.02
C ARG A 89 3.70 6.27 -7.29
N LEU A 90 4.69 6.00 -8.13
CA LEU A 90 4.52 5.07 -9.25
C LEU A 90 4.27 3.66 -8.74
N SER A 91 3.23 2.99 -9.22
CA SER A 91 2.89 1.63 -8.78
C SER A 91 3.94 0.59 -9.16
N THR A 92 4.71 0.83 -10.22
CA THR A 92 5.70 -0.12 -10.76
C THR A 92 7.04 -0.07 -10.04
N THR A 93 7.46 1.12 -9.58
CA THR A 93 8.78 1.35 -8.97
C THR A 93 8.72 1.81 -7.51
N LEU A 94 7.57 2.31 -7.06
CA LEU A 94 7.39 3.09 -5.83
C LEU A 94 8.19 4.40 -5.78
N ASP A 95 8.63 4.92 -6.93
CA ASP A 95 9.23 6.26 -6.98
C ASP A 95 8.21 7.30 -6.54
N CYS A 96 8.61 8.18 -5.62
CA CYS A 96 7.75 9.23 -5.10
C CYS A 96 7.62 10.38 -6.09
N ILE A 97 6.40 10.66 -6.54
CA ILE A 97 6.09 11.78 -7.43
C ILE A 97 5.91 13.06 -6.63
N TRP A 98 5.10 12.99 -5.57
CA TRP A 98 4.94 14.09 -4.63
C TRP A 98 4.51 13.59 -3.24
N THR A 99 4.73 14.44 -2.25
CA THR A 99 4.38 14.25 -0.85
C THR A 99 3.67 15.50 -0.33
N ILE A 100 2.61 15.31 0.45
CA ILE A 100 1.98 16.40 1.20
C ILE A 100 1.73 15.98 2.65
N ASN A 101 1.93 16.89 3.59
CA ASN A 101 1.52 16.65 4.97
C ASN A 101 0.00 16.73 5.08
N ILE A 102 -0.59 15.81 5.84
CA ILE A 102 -2.02 15.77 6.10
C ILE A 102 -2.26 15.78 7.62
N HIS A 103 -3.36 16.42 8.04
CA HIS A 103 -3.76 16.43 9.44
C HIS A 103 -4.54 15.15 9.78
N GLY A 104 -4.31 14.63 10.98
CA GLY A 104 -4.95 13.42 11.49
C GLY A 104 -4.01 12.21 11.52
N CYS A 105 -4.29 11.28 12.42
CA CYS A 105 -3.60 10.02 12.51
C CYS A 105 -4.34 8.97 11.67
N CYS A 106 -3.60 8.15 10.92
CA CYS A 106 -4.15 7.02 10.17
C CYS A 106 -5.26 7.39 9.16
N CYS A 107 -5.04 8.45 8.38
CA CYS A 107 -5.98 8.86 7.35
C CYS A 107 -6.22 7.75 6.33
N ARG A 108 -7.49 7.49 6.01
CA ARG A 108 -7.90 6.59 4.92
C ARG A 108 -8.14 7.41 3.65
N CYS A 109 -7.73 6.88 2.52
CA CYS A 109 -7.95 7.52 1.23
C CYS A 109 -9.14 6.85 0.54
N CYS A 110 -10.26 7.53 0.40
CA CYS A 110 -11.45 6.90 -0.19
C CYS A 110 -11.33 6.75 -1.72
N SER A 111 -10.78 7.76 -2.39
CA SER A 111 -10.61 7.85 -3.83
C SER A 111 -9.51 8.85 -4.16
N ILE A 112 -8.80 8.59 -5.26
CA ILE A 112 -7.88 9.54 -5.89
C ILE A 112 -8.33 9.92 -7.31
N ASN A 113 -9.60 9.63 -7.64
CA ASN A 113 -10.22 10.17 -8.83
C ASN A 113 -10.58 11.63 -8.54
N GLY A 114 -9.97 12.56 -9.26
CA GLY A 114 -10.51 13.90 -9.39
C GLY A 114 -11.89 13.77 -10.02
N VAL A 115 -12.93 14.12 -9.27
CA VAL A 115 -14.21 14.44 -9.90
C VAL A 115 -14.02 15.86 -10.42
N ASP A 116 -13.84 16.01 -11.72
CA ASP A 116 -14.12 17.27 -12.40
C ASP A 116 -15.63 17.51 -12.42
#